data_AF-A0A9D8BSQ9-F1
#
_entry.id   AF-A0A9D8BSQ9-F1
#
_cell.length_a   1.000
_cell.length_b   1.000
_cell.length_c   1.000
_cell.angle_alpha   90.00
_cell.angle_beta   90.00
_cell.angle_gamma   90.00
#
_symmetry.space_group_name_H-M   'P 1'
#
loop_
_entity.id
_entity.type
_entity.pdbx_description
1 polymer ?
#
loop_
_entity_poly.entity_id
_entity_poly.type
_entity_poly.pdbx_seq_one_letter_code
_entity_poly.pdbx_strand_id
1 'polypeptide(L)'
;MRTPTVLFFACVISILVLSARESDTAAPKQQDAQAIQELRTGKNFIPAKIYSEAEDAKVLAMFRGLRVADISDGMDKAGLQNIGRMTPDIHPLWTNMKTLAHRFAGIAVTVRYVPTNRPPAGL
;
A
#
# COMPACT_ATOMS: atom_id res chain seq x y z
N MET A 1 12.26 -40.92 -58.98
CA MET A 1 11.24 -40.17 -58.20
C MET A 1 11.26 -40.65 -56.75
N ARG A 2 11.67 -39.78 -55.81
CA ARG A 2 11.33 -39.70 -54.36
C ARG A 2 12.48 -39.04 -53.56
N THR A 3 12.26 -37.75 -53.31
CA THR A 3 12.74 -36.80 -52.27
C THR A 3 13.62 -37.28 -51.10
N PRO A 4 14.62 -36.47 -50.71
CA PRO A 4 15.06 -36.31 -49.32
C PRO A 4 15.13 -34.81 -48.93
N THR A 5 14.06 -34.24 -48.35
CA THR A 5 14.08 -32.80 -47.95
C THR A 5 13.29 -32.47 -46.68
N VAL A 6 13.06 -33.45 -45.79
CA VAL A 6 12.20 -33.22 -44.59
C VAL A 6 12.96 -33.34 -43.25
N LEU A 7 14.22 -33.81 -43.24
CA LEU A 7 14.91 -34.08 -41.97
C LEU A 7 15.66 -32.88 -41.35
N PHE A 8 15.91 -31.80 -42.09
CA PHE A 8 16.67 -30.65 -41.57
C PHE A 8 15.82 -29.55 -40.90
N PHE A 9 14.50 -29.57 -41.09
CA PHE A 9 13.60 -28.53 -40.53
C PHE A 9 13.16 -28.80 -39.09
N ALA A 10 13.32 -30.04 -38.59
CA ALA A 10 12.86 -30.41 -37.26
C ALA A 10 13.80 -29.95 -36.12
N CYS A 11 15.07 -29.66 -36.42
CA CYS A 11 16.06 -29.33 -35.38
C CYS A 11 16.08 -27.82 -35.01
N VAL A 12 15.70 -26.93 -35.94
CA VAL A 12 15.69 -25.47 -35.69
C VAL A 12 14.48 -25.06 -34.84
N ILE A 13 13.37 -25.80 -34.92
CA ILE A 13 12.17 -25.54 -34.12
C ILE A 13 12.37 -25.97 -32.64
N SER A 14 13.27 -26.92 -32.37
CA SER A 14 13.51 -27.39 -31.00
C SER A 14 14.39 -26.46 -30.15
N ILE A 15 15.05 -25.46 -30.76
CA ILE A 15 15.84 -24.45 -30.03
C ILE A 15 14.98 -23.19 -29.71
N LEU A 16 13.82 -23.01 -30.36
CA LEU A 16 12.93 -21.87 -30.09
C LEU A 16 11.98 -22.09 -28.90
N VAL A 17 12.03 -23.26 -28.26
CA VAL A 17 11.20 -23.62 -27.09
C VAL A 17 12.07 -23.83 -25.85
N LEU A 18 13.21 -23.13 -25.75
CA LEU A 18 13.80 -22.86 -24.44
C LEU A 18 13.08 -21.65 -23.87
N SER A 19 11.89 -21.91 -23.31
CA SER A 19 11.11 -20.94 -22.56
C SER A 19 12.03 -20.20 -21.60
N ALA A 20 12.16 -18.90 -21.83
CA ALA A 20 12.45 -17.95 -20.78
C ALA A 20 11.43 -18.22 -19.65
N ARG A 21 11.88 -18.91 -18.61
CA ARG A 21 11.23 -18.83 -17.30
C ARG A 21 11.71 -17.52 -16.72
N GLU A 22 11.11 -16.44 -17.22
CA GLU A 22 11.03 -15.21 -16.47
C GLU A 22 10.33 -15.58 -15.16
N SER A 23 11.08 -15.48 -14.08
CA SER A 23 10.58 -15.53 -12.73
C SER A 23 9.33 -14.64 -12.67
N ASP A 24 8.20 -15.23 -12.25
CA ASP A 24 6.94 -14.52 -11.98
C ASP A 24 7.13 -13.51 -10.84
N THR A 25 7.78 -12.40 -11.13
CA THR A 25 7.41 -11.10 -10.59
C THR A 25 6.44 -10.51 -11.60
N ALA A 26 5.20 -10.96 -11.55
CA ALA A 26 4.13 -10.40 -12.37
C ALA A 26 4.08 -8.88 -12.13
N ALA A 27 4.50 -8.11 -13.14
CA ALA A 27 4.26 -6.68 -13.14
C ALA A 27 2.75 -6.45 -13.02
N PRO A 28 2.29 -5.51 -12.18
CA PRO A 28 0.86 -5.27 -11.99
C PRO A 28 0.21 -4.98 -13.36
N LYS A 29 -0.95 -5.61 -13.63
CA LYS A 29 -1.67 -5.37 -14.88
C LYS A 29 -2.02 -3.89 -14.95
N GLN A 30 -2.03 -3.31 -16.15
CA GLN A 30 -2.22 -1.87 -16.33
C GLN A 30 -3.55 -1.34 -15.74
N GLN A 31 -4.58 -2.18 -15.66
CA GLN A 31 -5.85 -1.89 -14.96
C GLN A 31 -5.69 -1.82 -13.44
N ASP A 32 -4.84 -2.65 -12.84
CA ASP A 32 -4.58 -2.66 -11.41
C ASP A 32 -3.84 -1.37 -11.00
N ALA A 33 -2.89 -0.93 -11.83
CA ALA A 33 -2.16 0.32 -11.60
C ALA A 33 -3.07 1.56 -11.61
N GLN A 34 -4.04 1.61 -12.53
CA GLN A 34 -5.02 2.70 -12.60
C GLN A 34 -5.97 2.70 -11.40
N ALA A 35 -6.46 1.52 -10.98
CA ALA A 35 -7.31 1.39 -9.81
C ALA A 35 -6.58 1.80 -8.51
N ILE A 36 -5.31 1.41 -8.35
CA ILE A 36 -4.48 1.83 -7.21
C ILE A 36 -4.30 3.35 -7.19
N GLN A 37 -4.12 3.95 -8.37
CA GLN A 37 -3.97 5.40 -8.48
C GLN A 37 -5.26 6.15 -8.12
N GLU A 38 -6.42 5.62 -8.50
CA GLU A 38 -7.73 6.16 -8.09
C GLU A 38 -7.88 6.12 -6.56
N LEU A 39 -7.56 4.97 -5.94
CA LEU A 39 -7.60 4.82 -4.48
C LEU A 39 -6.62 5.77 -3.77
N ARG A 40 -5.40 5.96 -4.30
CA ARG A 40 -4.41 6.90 -3.77
C ARG A 40 -4.88 8.35 -3.84
N THR A 41 -5.58 8.71 -4.91
CA THR A 41 -6.13 10.06 -5.06
C THR A 41 -7.24 10.32 -4.05
N GLY A 42 -8.03 9.28 -3.75
CA GLY A 42 -9.16 9.35 -2.84
C GLY A 42 -10.31 10.21 -3.39
N LYS A 43 -11.43 10.20 -2.68
CA LYS A 43 -12.61 11.03 -3.00
C LYS A 43 -12.66 12.23 -2.07
N ASN A 44 -11.68 13.12 -2.22
CA ASN A 44 -11.49 14.24 -1.30
C ASN A 44 -12.25 15.49 -1.78
N PHE A 45 -13.05 16.08 -0.89
CA PHE A 45 -13.67 17.39 -1.14
C PHE A 45 -12.70 18.57 -0.90
N ILE A 46 -11.60 18.31 -0.20
CA ILE A 46 -10.54 19.28 0.11
C ILE A 46 -9.26 18.78 -0.57
N PRO A 47 -8.53 19.61 -1.34
CA PRO A 47 -7.31 19.18 -1.99
C PRO A 47 -6.26 18.80 -0.94
N ALA A 48 -5.77 17.56 -1.01
CA ALA A 48 -4.67 17.06 -0.21
C ALA A 48 -3.45 16.86 -1.11
N LYS A 49 -2.26 17.15 -0.58
CA LYS A 49 -1.02 16.86 -1.28
C LYS A 49 -0.76 15.36 -1.26
N ILE A 50 -0.63 14.77 -2.45
CA ILE A 50 -0.34 13.34 -2.63
C ILE A 50 1.16 13.18 -2.90
N TYR A 51 1.81 12.28 -2.18
CA TYR A 51 3.22 11.95 -2.34
C TYR A 51 3.38 10.64 -3.13
N SER A 52 4.55 10.44 -3.72
CA SER A 52 4.89 9.19 -4.38
C SER A 52 5.10 8.07 -3.37
N GLU A 53 4.91 6.82 -3.80
CA GLU A 53 5.12 5.65 -2.94
C GLU A 53 6.54 5.56 -2.37
N ALA A 54 7.53 5.98 -3.15
CA ALA A 54 8.92 6.01 -2.72
C ALA A 54 9.15 7.02 -1.57
N GLU A 55 8.50 8.19 -1.63
CA GLU A 55 8.56 9.18 -0.55
C GLU A 55 7.86 8.67 0.72
N ASP A 56 6.67 8.07 0.57
CA ASP A 56 5.94 7.46 1.67
C ASP A 56 6.78 6.37 2.35
N ALA A 57 7.40 5.48 1.57
CA ALA A 57 8.23 4.39 2.07
C ALA A 57 9.46 4.91 2.84
N LYS A 58 10.08 5.99 2.35
CA LYS A 58 11.19 6.66 3.03
C LYS A 58 10.76 7.21 4.38
N VAL A 59 9.59 7.85 4.45
CA VAL A 59 9.04 8.35 5.72
C VAL A 59 8.75 7.18 6.67
N LEU A 60 8.06 6.14 6.22
CA LEU A 60 7.74 4.98 7.04
C LEU A 60 8.98 4.27 7.58
N ALA A 61 10.08 4.24 6.82
CA ALA A 61 11.35 3.69 7.29
C ALA A 61 11.91 4.45 8.50
N MET A 62 11.77 5.78 8.54
CA MET A 62 12.22 6.61 9.67
C MET A 62 11.42 6.35 10.95
N PHE A 63 10.14 5.95 10.82
CA PHE A 63 9.26 5.66 11.96
C PHE A 63 9.30 4.21 12.44
N ARG A 64 10.05 3.32 11.77
CA ARG A 64 10.16 1.92 12.21
C ARG A 64 10.79 1.83 13.59
N GLY A 65 10.16 1.07 14.47
CA GLY A 65 10.66 0.80 15.82
C GLY A 65 10.39 1.89 16.85
N LEU A 66 10.02 3.11 16.43
CA LEU A 66 9.70 4.21 17.35
C LEU A 66 8.39 3.97 18.08
N ARG A 67 8.31 4.40 19.34
CA ARG A 67 7.06 4.41 20.12
C ARG A 67 6.32 5.72 19.86
N VAL A 68 5.01 5.72 20.12
CA VAL A 68 4.18 6.93 20.03
C VAL A 68 4.70 8.04 20.95
N ALA A 69 5.26 7.68 22.11
CA ALA A 69 5.88 8.63 23.03
C ALA A 69 7.08 9.36 22.40
N ASP A 70 7.99 8.62 21.74
CA ASP A 70 9.18 9.21 21.12
C ASP A 70 8.81 10.20 20.01
N ILE A 71 7.73 9.92 19.27
CA ILE A 71 7.19 10.81 18.23
C ILE A 71 6.55 12.05 18.85
N SER A 72 5.76 11.89 19.92
CA SER A 72 5.15 13.00 20.65
C SER A 72 6.21 13.97 21.17
N ASP A 73 7.27 13.46 21.79
CA ASP A 73 8.38 14.28 22.29
C ASP A 73 9.11 15.00 21.14
N GLY A 74 9.29 14.31 20.01
CA GLY A 74 9.86 14.89 18.80
C GLY A 74 9.02 16.04 18.23
N MET A 75 7.69 15.89 18.23
CA MET A 75 6.75 16.94 17.82
C MET A 75 6.79 18.12 18.79
N ASP A 76 6.85 17.87 20.09
CA ASP A 76 6.97 18.94 21.09
C ASP A 76 8.26 19.74 20.91
N LYS A 77 9.38 19.06 20.61
CA LYS A 77 10.66 19.70 20.27
C LYS A 77 10.61 20.51 18.98
N ALA A 78 9.83 20.07 17.99
CA ALA A 78 9.64 20.77 16.73
C ALA A 78 8.69 21.98 16.82
N GLY A 79 8.12 22.26 18.01
CA GLY A 79 7.14 23.33 18.19
C GLY A 79 5.74 22.97 17.69
N LEU A 80 5.45 21.68 17.52
CA LEU A 80 4.16 21.15 17.07
C LEU A 80 3.36 20.59 18.27
N GLN A 81 3.36 21.30 19.39
CA GLN A 81 2.69 20.84 20.59
C GLN A 81 1.18 20.70 20.34
N ASN A 82 0.59 19.61 20.83
CA ASN A 82 -0.85 19.32 20.72
C ASN A 82 -1.38 19.19 19.28
N ILE A 83 -0.52 19.05 18.27
CA ILE A 83 -0.93 18.77 16.89
C ILE A 83 -0.88 17.26 16.64
N GLY A 84 -1.84 16.72 15.89
CA GLY A 84 -1.78 15.33 15.42
C GLY A 84 -1.96 14.25 16.50
N ARG A 85 -2.35 14.60 17.72
CA ARG A 85 -2.67 13.66 18.80
C ARG A 85 -4.14 13.27 18.75
N MET A 86 -4.42 11.98 18.95
CA MET A 86 -5.79 11.49 19.11
C MET A 86 -6.35 11.89 20.48
N THR A 87 -7.69 11.92 20.62
CA THR A 87 -8.33 12.09 21.93
C THR A 87 -7.91 10.94 22.87
N PRO A 88 -7.69 11.20 24.17
CA PRO A 88 -7.40 10.15 25.15
C PRO A 88 -8.47 9.05 25.19
N ASP A 89 -9.71 9.32 24.79
CA ASP A 89 -10.79 8.33 24.78
C ASP A 89 -10.62 7.20 23.74
N ILE A 90 -9.70 7.37 22.78
CA ILE A 90 -9.38 6.32 21.78
C ILE A 90 -8.33 5.38 22.37
N HIS A 91 -8.74 4.17 22.69
CA HIS A 91 -7.87 3.14 23.29
C HIS A 91 -7.58 1.98 22.32
N PRO A 92 -6.38 1.37 22.41
CA PRO A 92 -6.09 0.14 21.69
C PRO A 92 -6.94 -1.01 22.23
N LEU A 93 -7.55 -1.80 21.34
CA LEU A 93 -8.30 -3.00 21.72
C LEU A 93 -7.39 -4.10 22.28
N TRP A 94 -6.13 -4.16 21.83
CA TRP A 94 -5.13 -5.12 22.30
C TRP A 94 -3.86 -4.39 22.78
N THR A 95 -3.40 -4.72 23.98
CA THR A 95 -2.18 -4.15 24.56
C THR A 95 -1.09 -5.21 24.75
N ASN A 96 0.15 -4.86 24.41
CA ASN A 96 1.31 -5.70 24.68
C ASN A 96 2.49 -4.81 25.07
N MET A 97 2.73 -4.66 26.37
CA MET A 97 3.77 -3.77 26.90
C MET A 97 5.20 -4.32 26.76
N LYS A 98 5.38 -5.61 26.49
CA LYS A 98 6.70 -6.23 26.39
C LYS A 98 7.32 -6.05 25.01
N THR A 99 6.56 -6.38 23.97
CA THR A 99 7.08 -6.35 22.58
C THR A 99 6.48 -5.23 21.75
N LEU A 100 5.38 -4.61 22.21
CA LEU A 100 4.63 -3.58 21.48
C LEU A 100 4.24 -4.04 20.07
N ALA A 101 3.92 -5.34 19.92
CA ALA A 101 3.70 -5.98 18.62
C ALA A 101 2.56 -5.36 17.79
N HIS A 102 1.55 -4.75 18.42
CA HIS A 102 0.38 -4.19 17.76
C HIS A 102 0.52 -2.70 17.42
N ARG A 103 1.75 -2.20 17.33
CA ARG A 103 2.03 -0.83 16.88
C ARG A 103 2.08 -0.79 15.36
N PHE A 104 1.37 0.18 14.79
CA PHE A 104 1.36 0.45 13.36
C PHE A 104 1.83 1.89 13.09
N ALA A 105 2.56 2.05 11.98
CA ALA A 105 2.91 3.34 11.40
C ALA A 105 2.53 3.28 9.92
N GLY A 106 1.85 4.32 9.44
CA GLY A 106 1.25 4.33 8.11
C GLY A 106 0.91 5.74 7.65
N ILE A 107 0.67 5.89 6.35
CA ILE A 107 0.11 7.11 5.80
C ILE A 107 -1.39 7.12 6.11
N ALA A 108 -1.90 8.23 6.64
CA ALA A 108 -3.28 8.33 7.10
C ALA A 108 -4.26 8.37 5.92
N VAL A 109 -5.26 7.48 5.95
CA VAL A 109 -6.43 7.55 5.08
C VAL A 109 -7.60 8.05 5.93
N THR A 110 -8.02 9.29 5.69
CA THR A 110 -9.08 9.93 6.51
C THR A 110 -10.45 9.66 5.92
N VAL A 111 -11.38 9.20 6.74
CA VAL A 111 -12.78 8.98 6.36
C VAL A 111 -13.69 9.80 7.27
N ARG A 112 -14.73 10.39 6.69
CA ARG A 112 -15.77 11.12 7.43
C ARG A 112 -17.11 10.39 7.28
N TYR A 113 -17.65 9.93 8.40
CA TYR A 113 -18.99 9.35 8.46
C TYR A 113 -20.01 10.43 8.84
N VAL A 114 -21.20 10.34 8.25
CA VAL A 114 -22.35 11.19 8.57
C VAL A 114 -23.57 10.31 8.86
N PRO A 115 -24.51 10.74 9.71
CA PRO A 115 -25.75 10.00 9.96
C PRO A 115 -26.49 9.68 8.65
N THR A 116 -27.11 8.50 8.60
CA THR A 116 -27.89 8.08 7.44
C THR A 116 -29.17 8.90 7.31
N ASN A 117 -29.48 9.37 6.09
CA ASN A 117 -30.78 9.98 5.78
C ASN A 117 -31.80 8.93 5.28
N ARG A 118 -31.50 7.64 5.42
CA ARG A 118 -32.43 6.57 5.05
C ARG A 118 -33.48 6.39 6.16
N PRO A 119 -34.72 6.05 5.80
CA PRO A 119 -35.73 5.67 6.81
C PRO A 119 -35.21 4.49 7.65
N PRO A 120 -35.72 4.32 8.89
CA PRO A 120 -35.38 3.17 9.72
C PRO A 120 -35.60 1.88 8.93
N ALA A 121 -34.66 0.94 9.01
CA ALA A 121 -34.84 -0.36 8.40
C ALA A 121 -36.02 -1.07 9.10
N GLY A 122 -37.17 -1.18 8.43
CA GLY A 122 -38.35 -1.87 8.96
C GLY A 122 -39.66 -1.06 9.02
N LEU A 123 -39.76 0.09 8.34
CA LEU A 123 -41.02 0.81 8.10
C LEU A 123 -41.46 0.70 6.65
#